data_AF-A0A7K1YBM7-F1
#
_entry.id   AF-A0A7K1YBM7-F1
#
_cell.length_a   1.000
_cell.length_b   1.000
_cell.length_c   1.000
_cell.angle_alpha   90.00
_cell.angle_beta   90.00
_cell.angle_gamma   90.00
#
_symmetry.space_group_name_H-M   'P 1'
#
loop_
_entity.id
_entity.type
_entity.pdbx_description
1 polymer ?
#
loop_
_entity_poly.entity_id
_entity_poly.type
_entity_poly.pdbx_seq_one_letter_code
_entity_poly.pdbx_strand_id
1 'polypeptide(L)'
;MEKVELYNIPSNWVWANITDIAYILDHLREPVNSKERQRRIDGKEEHKLFPYYGATGQVGYIDDYLTDDDYILIGEDGAPFFDPFKSKAYPISGKSWVNNHAHIIKAHEFFSQKFLLNYLNQFDYKKYVNGTTRLKLTKGSLETFPVPVPPIKEQERITEKIDELFSELDKSVDSFKLIQAQLSIYRQVVLKLAFEGHFSSSWRIANNPEPGINIIERLIVKNEEDYKLQMVIWLEQVERWKIEKKITTKPVKPKTPKVVANLSQAQVDVLPSIPKEWSWTKLSAFTEITSGVTKGKKYNNIETFEVPYLGVANVQDGYLNLIGLRNISVSHFELEKYKLKYGDILYTEGGDKDKLGRGTIWKNEVSPCIHQNHIFRARIETDEINPIFCALYSGTRIAKDYFFSKAKQTTNLASINLSVLSDLPFPIMSKVEQDMIVNYIETQNSMIDYLENSIQKALAELNTLRQSVLKFAFNGKLVLAIPEEESGKLLLERINLDKINYQVKPAKRRIINQQKKQMSAKNLTIIDVLKASPGPISAKSVWEQSKYSEDIEAFYSELKKVQSQVVEVEKGMLSLIDENR
;
A
#
# COMPACT_ATOMS: atom_id res chain seq x y z
N MET A 1 -19.06 -20.23 39.18
CA MET A 1 -18.04 -19.24 38.76
C MET A 1 -18.68 -17.87 38.92
N GLU A 2 -18.09 -16.98 39.70
CA GLU A 2 -18.49 -15.57 39.74
C GLU A 2 -18.42 -14.99 38.32
N LYS A 3 -19.48 -14.34 37.87
CA LYS A 3 -19.55 -13.72 36.55
C LYS A 3 -18.64 -12.49 36.55
N VAL A 4 -17.76 -12.38 35.56
CA VAL A 4 -16.82 -11.26 35.45
C VAL A 4 -17.57 -10.02 34.99
N GLU A 5 -17.72 -9.05 35.89
CA GLU A 5 -18.21 -7.71 35.54
C GLU A 5 -17.03 -6.86 35.05
N LEU A 6 -17.08 -6.41 33.79
CA LEU A 6 -16.01 -5.59 33.23
C LEU A 6 -16.16 -4.10 33.55
N TYR A 7 -17.41 -3.63 33.62
CA TYR A 7 -17.81 -2.25 33.85
C TYR A 7 -19.30 -2.20 34.18
N ASN A 8 -19.77 -1.04 34.64
CA ASN A 8 -21.18 -0.83 34.98
C ASN A 8 -22.07 -0.86 33.74
N ILE A 9 -23.06 -1.76 33.74
CA ILE A 9 -24.13 -1.87 32.74
C ILE A 9 -25.47 -1.40 33.33
N PRO A 10 -26.46 -1.06 32.50
CA PRO A 10 -27.82 -0.76 32.97
C PRO A 10 -28.41 -1.89 33.84
N SER A 11 -29.30 -1.53 34.76
CA SER A 11 -29.93 -2.47 35.69
C SER A 11 -30.81 -3.52 35.01
N ASN A 12 -31.31 -3.25 33.80
CA ASN A 12 -32.09 -4.18 32.99
C ASN A 12 -31.21 -5.13 32.16
N TRP A 13 -29.88 -5.02 32.23
CA TRP A 13 -28.93 -5.91 31.53
C TRP A 13 -28.34 -6.93 32.49
N VAL A 14 -27.74 -8.00 31.94
CA VAL A 14 -26.99 -8.99 32.73
C VAL A 14 -25.71 -9.42 32.00
N TRP A 15 -24.67 -9.78 32.73
CA TRP A 15 -23.49 -10.42 32.17
C TRP A 15 -23.72 -11.93 31.95
N ALA A 16 -23.24 -12.43 30.82
CA ALA A 16 -23.23 -13.86 30.48
C ALA A 16 -21.91 -14.23 29.79
N ASN A 17 -21.54 -15.51 29.77
CA ASN A 17 -20.46 -15.96 28.90
C ASN A 17 -20.97 -16.01 27.45
N ILE A 18 -20.08 -15.85 26.47
CA ILE A 18 -20.46 -15.94 25.05
C ILE A 18 -21.12 -17.28 24.72
N THR A 19 -20.73 -18.37 25.40
CA THR A 19 -21.30 -19.70 25.24
C THR A 19 -22.74 -19.82 25.76
N ASP A 20 -23.18 -18.91 26.62
CA ASP A 20 -24.57 -18.84 27.06
C ASP A 20 -25.46 -18.28 25.93
N ILE A 21 -24.95 -17.36 25.11
CA ILE A 21 -25.73 -16.62 24.09
C ILE A 21 -25.38 -16.95 22.64
N ALA A 22 -24.36 -17.77 22.39
CA ALA A 22 -23.91 -18.17 21.06
C ALA A 22 -23.37 -19.60 21.06
N TYR A 23 -23.05 -20.10 19.85
CA TYR A 23 -22.42 -21.39 19.59
C TYR A 23 -21.07 -21.17 18.91
N ILE A 24 -20.02 -21.81 19.42
CA ILE A 24 -18.70 -21.82 18.79
C ILE A 24 -18.56 -23.11 17.97
N LEU A 25 -18.51 -22.95 16.65
CA LEU A 25 -18.67 -24.01 15.65
C LEU A 25 -17.35 -24.33 14.94
N ASP A 26 -16.23 -24.28 15.66
CA ASP A 26 -14.89 -24.56 15.14
C ASP A 26 -14.70 -25.97 14.55
N HIS A 27 -15.68 -26.87 14.69
CA HIS A 27 -15.70 -28.16 14.01
C HIS A 27 -16.10 -28.05 12.53
N LEU A 28 -16.56 -26.89 12.08
CA LEU A 28 -16.95 -26.59 10.70
C LEU A 28 -15.85 -25.90 9.88
N ARG A 29 -14.62 -25.83 10.40
CA ARG A 29 -13.45 -25.26 9.72
C ARG A 29 -12.45 -26.35 9.35
N GLU A 30 -11.82 -26.22 8.18
CA GLU A 30 -10.76 -27.14 7.75
C GLU A 30 -9.53 -26.38 7.27
N PRO A 31 -8.31 -26.76 7.75
CA PRO A 31 -7.07 -26.14 7.33
C PRO A 31 -6.73 -26.53 5.89
N VAL A 32 -6.50 -25.52 5.04
CA VAL A 32 -5.97 -25.71 3.68
C VAL A 32 -4.78 -24.78 3.49
N ASN A 33 -3.63 -25.35 3.08
CA ASN A 33 -2.44 -24.54 2.80
C ASN A 33 -2.51 -23.90 1.40
N SER A 34 -1.71 -22.87 1.16
CA SER A 34 -1.76 -22.09 -0.08
C SER A 34 -1.49 -22.92 -1.34
N LYS A 35 -0.61 -23.92 -1.28
CA LYS A 35 -0.28 -24.78 -2.43
C LYS A 35 -1.45 -25.69 -2.80
N GLU A 36 -2.05 -26.32 -1.79
CA GLU A 36 -3.22 -27.17 -1.99
C GLU A 36 -4.42 -26.36 -2.48
N ARG A 37 -4.67 -25.19 -1.90
CA ARG A 37 -5.72 -24.29 -2.37
C ARG A 37 -5.52 -23.92 -3.83
N GLN A 38 -4.28 -23.59 -4.23
CA GLN A 38 -3.97 -23.26 -5.63
C GLN A 38 -4.25 -24.44 -6.56
N ARG A 39 -3.90 -25.67 -6.14
CA ARG A 39 -4.15 -26.89 -6.90
C ARG A 39 -5.63 -27.19 -7.07
N ARG A 40 -6.43 -26.90 -6.04
CA ARG A 40 -7.89 -27.08 -6.03
C ARG A 40 -8.63 -26.13 -6.96
N ILE A 41 -8.16 -24.90 -7.09
CA ILE A 41 -8.78 -23.88 -7.96
C ILE A 41 -8.24 -23.89 -9.39
N ASP A 42 -7.12 -24.58 -9.65
CA ASP A 42 -6.47 -24.60 -10.96
C ASP A 42 -7.40 -25.15 -12.05
N GLY A 43 -7.49 -24.43 -13.18
CA GLY A 43 -8.36 -24.77 -14.29
C GLY A 43 -9.87 -24.67 -14.03
N LYS A 44 -10.32 -24.13 -12.88
CA LYS A 44 -11.75 -23.97 -12.57
C LYS A 44 -12.24 -22.56 -12.91
N GLU A 45 -13.47 -22.51 -13.40
CA GLU A 45 -14.16 -21.24 -13.67
C GLU A 45 -14.56 -20.56 -12.36
N GLU A 46 -14.47 -19.23 -12.31
CA GLU A 46 -14.71 -18.42 -11.11
C GLU A 46 -16.10 -18.65 -10.49
N HIS A 47 -17.13 -18.84 -11.32
CA HIS A 47 -18.50 -19.08 -10.86
C HIS A 47 -18.71 -20.42 -10.14
N LYS A 48 -17.73 -21.34 -10.20
CA LYS A 48 -17.74 -22.64 -9.51
C LYS A 48 -16.96 -22.60 -8.19
N LEU A 49 -16.43 -21.45 -7.82
CA LEU A 49 -15.62 -21.29 -6.62
C LEU A 49 -16.42 -20.61 -5.50
N PHE A 50 -16.08 -20.97 -4.27
CA PHE A 50 -16.70 -20.47 -3.05
C PHE A 50 -15.70 -19.63 -2.25
N PRO A 51 -16.17 -18.60 -1.52
CA PRO A 51 -15.32 -17.77 -0.66
C PRO A 51 -14.54 -18.59 0.37
N TYR A 52 -13.24 -18.29 0.47
CA TYR A 52 -12.32 -18.90 1.44
C TYR A 52 -11.86 -17.86 2.45
N TYR A 53 -12.17 -18.08 3.73
CA TYR A 53 -11.98 -17.13 4.83
C TYR A 53 -10.85 -17.51 5.78
N GLY A 54 -10.18 -16.50 6.34
CA GLY A 54 -9.08 -16.63 7.30
C GLY A 54 -9.19 -15.64 8.47
N ALA A 55 -8.10 -15.33 9.15
CA ALA A 55 -8.15 -14.54 10.39
C ALA A 55 -8.71 -13.11 10.24
N THR A 56 -8.51 -12.47 9.08
CA THR A 56 -8.79 -11.04 8.88
C THR A 56 -9.73 -10.78 7.69
N GLY A 57 -10.49 -11.77 7.24
CA GLY A 57 -11.44 -11.64 6.13
C GLY A 57 -11.31 -12.75 5.09
N GLN A 58 -11.89 -12.51 3.91
CA GLN A 58 -11.75 -13.39 2.76
C GLN A 58 -10.32 -13.34 2.23
N VAL A 59 -9.67 -14.50 2.11
CA VAL A 59 -8.29 -14.66 1.62
C VAL A 59 -8.26 -15.10 0.15
N GLY A 60 -9.40 -15.53 -0.39
CA GLY A 60 -9.53 -15.92 -1.79
C GLY A 60 -10.76 -16.78 -2.00
N TYR A 61 -10.63 -17.75 -2.90
CA TYR A 61 -11.67 -18.73 -3.22
C TYR A 61 -11.13 -20.15 -3.15
N ILE A 62 -12.03 -21.12 -3.05
CA ILE A 62 -11.75 -22.55 -3.08
C ILE A 62 -12.89 -23.28 -3.81
N ASP A 63 -12.65 -24.52 -4.20
CA ASP A 63 -13.51 -25.28 -5.10
C ASP A 63 -14.70 -26.01 -4.44
N ASP A 64 -14.89 -25.83 -3.14
CA ASP A 64 -15.96 -26.46 -2.36
C ASP A 64 -16.30 -25.60 -1.12
N TYR A 65 -17.29 -25.98 -0.33
CA TYR A 65 -17.70 -25.26 0.88
C TYR A 65 -17.98 -26.21 2.05
N LEU A 66 -17.77 -25.74 3.28
CA LEU A 66 -18.01 -26.51 4.50
C LEU A 66 -19.34 -26.12 5.16
N THR A 67 -19.74 -24.86 4.98
CA THR A 67 -20.92 -24.29 5.62
C THR A 67 -21.74 -23.48 4.62
N ASP A 68 -23.04 -23.35 4.87
CA ASP A 68 -23.99 -22.57 4.06
C ASP A 68 -25.01 -21.92 4.99
N ASP A 69 -24.59 -20.86 5.68
CA ASP A 69 -25.35 -20.17 6.72
C ASP A 69 -24.70 -18.82 7.04
N ASP A 70 -25.29 -18.06 7.96
CA ASP A 70 -24.75 -16.80 8.43
C ASP A 70 -23.96 -16.97 9.73
N TYR A 71 -22.69 -16.55 9.72
CA TYR A 71 -21.80 -16.65 10.88
C TYR A 71 -21.05 -15.36 11.15
N ILE A 72 -20.56 -15.23 12.37
CA ILE A 72 -19.49 -14.30 12.72
C ILE A 72 -18.18 -15.08 12.70
N LEU A 73 -17.19 -14.59 11.97
CA LEU A 73 -15.81 -15.06 12.08
C LEU A 73 -15.00 -14.11 12.94
N ILE A 74 -14.21 -14.65 13.85
CA ILE A 74 -13.22 -13.90 14.64
C ILE A 74 -11.85 -14.56 14.44
N GLY A 75 -10.80 -13.78 14.21
CA GLY A 75 -9.49 -14.36 13.98
C GLY A 75 -8.97 -15.12 15.21
N GLU A 76 -8.43 -16.32 15.00
CA GLU A 76 -7.73 -17.13 16.01
C GLU A 76 -6.30 -16.62 16.17
N ASP A 77 -5.61 -16.35 15.07
CA ASP A 77 -4.22 -15.90 15.08
C ASP A 77 -3.95 -14.90 13.94
N GLY A 78 -3.17 -13.85 14.22
CA GLY A 78 -2.89 -12.79 13.23
C GLY A 78 -3.99 -11.72 13.07
N ALA A 79 -5.06 -11.77 13.89
CA ALA A 79 -6.00 -10.66 13.99
C ALA A 79 -5.34 -9.45 14.71
N PRO A 80 -5.75 -8.21 14.38
CA PRO A 80 -5.18 -7.01 14.98
C PRO A 80 -5.79 -6.72 16.37
N PHE A 81 -5.67 -7.67 17.30
CA PHE A 81 -6.37 -7.64 18.60
C PHE A 81 -6.13 -6.37 19.43
N PHE A 82 -4.93 -5.78 19.34
CA PHE A 82 -4.57 -4.57 20.11
C PHE A 82 -4.77 -3.26 19.34
N ASP A 83 -5.15 -3.32 18.07
CA ASP A 83 -5.48 -2.13 17.30
C ASP A 83 -6.95 -1.79 17.54
N PRO A 84 -7.29 -0.72 18.27
CA PRO A 84 -8.69 -0.41 18.58
C PRO A 84 -9.51 -0.09 17.33
N PHE A 85 -8.89 0.38 16.25
CA PHE A 85 -9.59 0.88 15.06
C PHE A 85 -9.88 -0.18 14.01
N LYS A 86 -9.25 -1.36 14.11
CA LYS A 86 -9.49 -2.47 13.18
C LYS A 86 -10.52 -3.45 13.73
N SER A 87 -11.31 -4.03 12.83
CA SER A 87 -12.22 -5.11 13.17
C SER A 87 -11.44 -6.39 13.50
N LYS A 88 -11.88 -7.10 14.55
CA LYS A 88 -11.36 -8.42 14.96
C LYS A 88 -12.32 -9.52 14.51
N ALA A 89 -13.60 -9.17 14.36
CA ALA A 89 -14.66 -10.05 13.92
C ALA A 89 -15.39 -9.45 12.69
N TYR A 90 -15.88 -10.32 11.81
CA TYR A 90 -16.59 -9.93 10.59
C TYR A 90 -17.69 -10.95 10.24
N PRO A 91 -18.80 -10.52 9.61
CA PRO A 91 -19.86 -11.42 9.22
C PRO A 91 -19.53 -12.14 7.92
N ILE A 92 -20.04 -13.36 7.77
CA ILE A 92 -20.07 -14.13 6.52
C ILE A 92 -21.49 -14.67 6.30
N SER A 93 -21.86 -14.91 5.05
CA SER A 93 -23.17 -15.43 4.66
C SER A 93 -23.05 -16.41 3.50
N GLY A 94 -23.85 -17.47 3.55
CA GLY A 94 -23.96 -18.49 2.51
C GLY A 94 -22.76 -19.44 2.43
N LYS A 95 -22.62 -20.08 1.27
CA LYS A 95 -21.62 -21.13 1.02
C LYS A 95 -20.20 -20.63 1.21
N SER A 96 -19.49 -21.18 2.18
CA SER A 96 -18.14 -20.74 2.51
C SER A 96 -17.22 -21.84 3.03
N TRP A 97 -15.92 -21.63 2.88
CA TRP A 97 -14.88 -22.45 3.49
C TRP A 97 -14.09 -21.61 4.49
N VAL A 98 -14.09 -22.02 5.75
CA VAL A 98 -13.37 -21.32 6.81
C VAL A 98 -12.10 -22.09 7.17
N ASN A 99 -10.97 -21.39 7.22
CA ASN A 99 -9.69 -21.96 7.64
C ASN A 99 -9.57 -21.99 9.18
N ASN A 100 -8.65 -22.80 9.72
CA ASN A 100 -8.34 -22.89 11.15
C ASN A 100 -7.84 -21.58 11.79
N HIS A 101 -7.48 -20.56 11.02
CA HIS A 101 -7.06 -19.24 11.52
C HIS A 101 -8.22 -18.33 11.96
N ALA A 102 -9.47 -18.80 11.89
CA ALA A 102 -10.64 -18.08 12.42
C ALA A 102 -11.54 -19.02 13.23
N HIS A 103 -12.15 -18.50 14.30
CA HIS A 103 -13.24 -19.16 15.00
C HIS A 103 -14.58 -18.85 14.33
N ILE A 104 -15.48 -19.82 14.31
CA ILE A 104 -16.82 -19.68 13.75
C ILE A 104 -17.81 -19.51 14.91
N ILE A 105 -18.55 -18.41 14.93
CA ILE A 105 -19.54 -18.11 15.96
C ILE A 105 -20.92 -17.94 15.30
N LYS A 106 -21.94 -18.58 15.87
CA LYS A 106 -23.35 -18.33 15.54
C LYS A 106 -24.09 -17.85 16.77
N ALA A 107 -24.73 -16.69 16.72
CA ALA A 107 -25.57 -16.24 17.83
C ALA A 107 -26.79 -17.16 18.02
N HIS A 108 -27.33 -17.23 19.23
CA HIS A 108 -28.59 -17.89 19.47
C HIS A 108 -29.72 -17.18 18.71
N GLU A 109 -30.79 -17.89 18.32
CA GLU A 109 -31.91 -17.32 17.56
C GLU A 109 -32.58 -16.12 18.26
N PHE A 110 -32.59 -16.13 19.59
CA PHE A 110 -33.11 -15.04 20.42
C PHE A 110 -32.07 -13.95 20.76
N PHE A 111 -30.86 -14.00 20.20
CA PHE A 111 -29.81 -13.02 20.43
C PHE A 111 -29.32 -12.42 19.12
N SER A 112 -29.19 -11.10 19.06
CA SER A 112 -28.82 -10.41 17.82
C SER A 112 -27.37 -10.75 17.43
N GLN A 113 -27.21 -11.43 16.29
CA GLN A 113 -25.91 -11.71 15.69
C GLN A 113 -25.13 -10.42 15.41
N LYS A 114 -25.84 -9.36 14.97
CA LYS A 114 -25.24 -8.06 14.70
C LYS A 114 -24.76 -7.36 15.97
N PHE A 115 -25.52 -7.47 17.06
CA PHE A 115 -25.11 -6.95 18.36
C PHE A 115 -23.82 -7.63 18.84
N LEU A 116 -23.77 -8.97 18.77
CA LEU A 116 -22.59 -9.75 19.14
C LEU A 116 -21.37 -9.37 18.28
N LEU A 117 -21.54 -9.23 16.97
CA LEU A 117 -20.48 -8.80 16.06
C LEU A 117 -19.90 -7.43 16.45
N ASN A 118 -20.76 -6.44 16.69
CA ASN A 118 -20.34 -5.10 17.08
C ASN A 118 -19.64 -5.13 18.45
N TYR A 119 -20.09 -5.97 19.38
CA TYR A 119 -19.47 -6.13 20.70
C TYR A 119 -18.05 -6.69 20.59
N LEU A 120 -17.88 -7.76 19.82
CA LEU A 120 -16.57 -8.38 19.57
C LEU A 120 -15.58 -7.39 18.95
N ASN A 121 -16.04 -6.48 18.08
CA ASN A 121 -15.14 -5.49 17.48
C ASN A 121 -14.66 -4.38 18.45
N GLN A 122 -15.39 -4.13 19.54
CA GLN A 122 -15.02 -3.21 20.62
C GLN A 122 -14.29 -3.91 21.79
N PHE A 123 -14.44 -5.23 21.94
CA PHE A 123 -13.95 -5.97 23.10
C PHE A 123 -12.44 -5.79 23.36
N ASP A 124 -12.04 -5.70 24.63
CA ASP A 124 -10.62 -5.64 25.01
C ASP A 124 -10.03 -7.05 25.14
N TYR A 125 -9.23 -7.41 24.13
CA TYR A 125 -8.62 -8.73 24.01
C TYR A 125 -7.39 -8.94 24.89
N LYS A 126 -6.83 -7.90 25.55
CA LYS A 126 -5.52 -7.96 26.24
C LYS A 126 -5.36 -9.13 27.22
N LYS A 127 -6.44 -9.54 27.90
CA LYS A 127 -6.42 -10.64 28.88
C LYS A 127 -6.76 -12.02 28.28
N TYR A 128 -7.09 -12.07 27.00
CA TYR A 128 -7.66 -13.25 26.34
C TYR A 128 -6.81 -13.79 25.19
N VAL A 129 -5.76 -13.06 24.81
CA VAL A 129 -4.83 -13.47 23.76
C VAL A 129 -3.42 -13.65 24.33
N ASN A 130 -2.69 -14.63 23.80
CA ASN A 130 -1.33 -14.96 24.22
C ASN A 130 -0.33 -14.81 23.08
N GLY A 131 0.95 -14.66 23.41
CA GLY A 131 2.06 -14.54 22.45
C GLY A 131 2.58 -13.12 22.30
N THR A 132 3.80 -12.97 21.80
CA THR A 132 4.47 -11.66 21.63
C THR A 132 4.53 -11.23 20.16
N THR A 133 4.90 -12.13 19.24
CA THR A 133 5.04 -11.83 17.81
C THR A 133 3.75 -12.05 17.02
N ARG A 134 3.01 -13.12 17.33
CA ARG A 134 1.69 -13.41 16.74
C ARG A 134 0.74 -13.75 17.87
N LEU A 135 -0.15 -12.81 18.17
CA LEU A 135 -1.19 -13.00 19.17
C LEU A 135 -2.13 -14.11 18.74
N LYS A 136 -2.52 -14.93 19.70
CA LYS A 136 -3.43 -16.05 19.51
C LYS A 136 -4.57 -16.01 20.53
N LEU A 137 -5.80 -15.99 20.03
CA LEU A 137 -7.03 -16.23 20.78
C LEU A 137 -7.29 -17.74 20.75
N THR A 138 -7.32 -18.39 21.90
CA THR A 138 -7.68 -19.82 21.92
C THR A 138 -9.19 -19.99 22.02
N LYS A 139 -9.72 -21.12 21.54
CA LYS A 139 -11.14 -21.45 21.72
C LYS A 139 -11.58 -21.40 23.19
N GLY A 140 -10.77 -21.97 24.10
CA GLY A 140 -11.07 -21.94 25.53
C GLY A 140 -11.09 -20.53 26.11
N SER A 141 -10.20 -19.64 25.64
CA SER A 141 -10.25 -18.22 26.02
C SER A 141 -11.51 -17.56 25.48
N LEU A 142 -11.85 -17.79 24.21
CA LEU A 142 -13.07 -17.27 23.58
C LEU A 142 -14.33 -17.70 24.35
N GLU A 143 -14.44 -18.95 24.76
CA GLU A 143 -15.59 -19.50 25.51
C GLU A 143 -15.89 -18.77 26.83
N THR A 144 -14.89 -18.07 27.38
CA THR A 144 -14.99 -17.32 28.64
C THR A 144 -15.27 -15.83 28.46
N PHE A 145 -15.54 -15.37 27.23
CA PHE A 145 -15.80 -13.96 26.97
C PHE A 145 -17.07 -13.51 27.71
N PRO A 146 -16.98 -12.50 28.60
CA PRO A 146 -18.16 -11.89 29.17
C PRO A 146 -18.84 -11.05 28.10
N VAL A 147 -20.15 -11.19 27.96
CA VAL A 147 -20.99 -10.46 27.00
C VAL A 147 -22.14 -9.82 27.78
N PRO A 148 -22.41 -8.52 27.61
CA PRO A 148 -23.60 -7.90 28.17
C PRO A 148 -24.83 -8.38 27.38
N VAL A 149 -25.90 -8.70 28.09
CA VAL A 149 -27.16 -9.19 27.53
C VAL A 149 -28.25 -8.14 27.82
N PRO A 150 -28.56 -7.25 26.86
CA PRO A 150 -29.75 -6.40 26.90
C PRO A 150 -31.01 -7.18 26.50
N PRO A 151 -32.21 -6.61 26.73
CA PRO A 151 -33.44 -7.01 26.03
C PRO A 151 -33.22 -7.11 24.50
N ILE A 152 -33.87 -8.07 23.83
CA ILE A 152 -33.67 -8.27 22.38
C ILE A 152 -34.06 -7.04 21.54
N LYS A 153 -35.14 -6.35 21.92
CA LYS A 153 -35.56 -5.09 21.29
C LYS A 153 -34.60 -3.95 21.52
N GLU A 154 -33.95 -3.90 22.69
CA GLU A 154 -32.87 -2.95 22.94
C GLU A 154 -31.62 -3.26 22.11
N GLN A 155 -31.27 -4.55 21.92
CA GLN A 155 -30.17 -4.95 21.03
C GLN A 155 -30.40 -4.47 19.58
N GLU A 156 -31.61 -4.66 19.05
CA GLU A 156 -32.01 -4.19 17.71
C GLU A 156 -31.82 -2.67 17.60
N ARG A 157 -32.42 -1.89 18.53
CA ARG A 157 -32.30 -0.43 18.57
C ARG A 157 -30.85 0.06 18.67
N ILE A 158 -30.02 -0.61 19.47
CA ILE A 158 -28.59 -0.31 19.56
C ILE A 158 -27.90 -0.53 18.22
N THR A 159 -28.14 -1.66 17.56
CA THR A 159 -27.51 -1.96 16.27
C THR A 159 -27.94 -1.00 15.17
N GLU A 160 -29.23 -0.66 15.11
CA GLU A 160 -29.77 0.33 14.17
C GLU A 160 -29.11 1.70 14.40
N LYS A 161 -28.97 2.12 15.66
CA LYS A 161 -28.34 3.40 15.98
C LYS A 161 -26.84 3.41 15.66
N ILE A 162 -26.14 2.29 15.87
CA ILE A 162 -24.74 2.15 15.45
C ILE A 162 -24.64 2.28 13.92
N ASP A 163 -25.50 1.60 13.16
CA ASP A 163 -25.48 1.66 11.70
C ASP A 163 -25.73 3.07 11.17
N GLU A 164 -26.74 3.75 11.73
CA GLU A 164 -27.08 5.13 11.38
C GLU A 164 -25.86 6.05 11.56
N LEU A 165 -25.26 6.03 12.76
CA LEU A 165 -24.10 6.86 13.08
C LEU A 165 -22.88 6.47 12.26
N PHE A 166 -22.63 5.18 12.05
CA PHE A 166 -21.50 4.72 11.23
C PHE A 166 -21.67 5.11 9.77
N SER A 167 -22.89 5.09 9.23
CA SER A 167 -23.18 5.58 7.88
C SER A 167 -22.86 7.07 7.74
N GLU A 168 -23.20 7.89 8.74
CA GLU A 168 -22.85 9.32 8.75
C GLU A 168 -21.34 9.56 8.85
N LEU A 169 -20.64 8.78 9.68
CA LEU A 169 -19.18 8.84 9.79
C LEU A 169 -18.50 8.43 8.48
N ASP A 170 -18.95 7.35 7.84
CA ASP A 170 -18.38 6.86 6.58
C ASP A 170 -18.59 7.90 5.45
N LYS A 171 -19.76 8.54 5.36
CA LYS A 171 -20.01 9.68 4.44
C LYS A 171 -19.06 10.86 4.69
N SER A 172 -18.77 11.14 5.95
CA SER A 172 -17.84 12.20 6.34
C SER A 172 -16.40 11.86 5.92
N VAL A 173 -15.96 10.62 6.15
CA VAL A 173 -14.65 10.11 5.69
C VAL A 173 -14.52 10.23 4.18
N ASP A 174 -15.53 9.82 3.41
CA ASP A 174 -15.51 9.90 1.95
C ASP A 174 -15.47 11.34 1.45
N SER A 175 -16.20 12.25 2.10
CA SER A 175 -16.16 13.68 1.81
C SER A 175 -14.75 14.26 2.05
N PHE A 176 -14.11 13.91 3.16
CA PHE A 176 -12.74 14.35 3.44
C PHE A 176 -11.71 13.80 2.44
N LYS A 177 -11.83 12.53 2.03
CA LYS A 177 -10.99 11.94 0.98
C LYS A 177 -11.17 12.65 -0.37
N LEU A 178 -12.41 13.01 -0.71
CA LEU A 178 -12.70 13.78 -1.93
C LEU A 178 -12.02 15.15 -1.88
N ILE A 179 -12.11 15.86 -0.75
CA ILE A 179 -11.46 17.16 -0.57
C ILE A 179 -9.94 17.03 -0.72
N GLN A 180 -9.31 16.00 -0.15
CA GLN A 180 -7.87 15.76 -0.34
C GLN A 180 -7.48 15.60 -1.81
N ALA A 181 -8.27 14.85 -2.58
CA ALA A 181 -8.05 14.72 -4.03
C ALA A 181 -8.23 16.06 -4.76
N GLN A 182 -9.23 16.85 -4.38
CA GLN A 182 -9.47 18.18 -4.95
C GLN A 182 -8.35 19.17 -4.63
N LEU A 183 -7.78 19.14 -3.42
CA LEU A 183 -6.64 19.99 -3.04
C LEU A 183 -5.41 19.69 -3.91
N SER A 184 -5.15 18.42 -4.22
CA SER A 184 -4.07 18.03 -5.14
C SER A 184 -4.27 18.61 -6.55
N ILE A 185 -5.50 18.57 -7.06
CA ILE A 185 -5.86 19.18 -8.35
C ILE A 185 -5.72 20.70 -8.28
N TYR A 186 -6.19 21.32 -7.19
CA TYR A 186 -6.13 22.76 -6.99
C TYR A 186 -4.68 23.28 -7.01
N ARG A 187 -3.71 22.57 -6.40
CA ARG A 187 -2.27 22.91 -6.52
C ARG A 187 -1.83 23.02 -7.97
N GLN A 188 -2.23 22.08 -8.83
CA GLN A 188 -1.87 22.09 -10.25
C GLN A 188 -2.58 23.21 -11.02
N VAL A 189 -3.83 23.54 -10.67
CA VAL A 189 -4.56 24.67 -11.25
C VAL A 189 -3.90 26.00 -10.88
N VAL A 190 -3.50 26.18 -9.61
CA VAL A 190 -2.78 27.38 -9.17
C VAL A 190 -1.49 27.55 -9.97
N LEU A 191 -0.68 26.50 -10.10
CA LEU A 191 0.54 26.57 -10.92
C LEU A 191 0.23 26.91 -12.39
N LYS A 192 -0.78 26.27 -12.99
CA LYS A 192 -1.18 26.57 -14.36
C LYS A 192 -1.54 28.06 -14.52
N LEU A 193 -2.43 28.56 -13.67
CA LEU A 193 -2.91 29.94 -13.76
C LEU A 193 -1.79 30.97 -13.49
N ALA A 194 -0.85 30.64 -12.60
CA ALA A 194 0.33 31.45 -12.34
C ALA A 194 1.21 31.57 -13.58
N PHE A 195 1.54 30.46 -14.24
CA PHE A 195 2.43 30.43 -15.41
C PHE A 195 1.74 30.74 -16.74
N GLU A 196 0.42 30.96 -16.75
CA GLU A 196 -0.33 31.64 -17.82
C GLU A 196 -0.51 33.14 -17.52
N GLY A 197 0.01 33.62 -16.39
CA GLY A 197 0.03 35.03 -16.02
C GLY A 197 -1.30 35.59 -15.51
N HIS A 198 -2.27 34.77 -15.12
CA HIS A 198 -3.57 35.26 -14.65
C HIS A 198 -3.46 36.06 -13.35
N PHE A 199 -2.58 35.67 -12.42
CA PHE A 199 -2.45 36.32 -11.10
C PHE A 199 -1.81 37.70 -11.13
N SER A 200 -1.06 38.03 -12.17
CA SER A 200 -0.39 39.33 -12.35
C SER A 200 -1.03 40.20 -13.44
N SER A 201 -2.17 39.78 -14.02
CA SER A 201 -2.81 40.48 -15.15
C SER A 201 -3.13 41.94 -14.87
N SER A 202 -3.84 42.24 -13.77
CA SER A 202 -4.18 43.61 -13.38
C SER A 202 -2.93 44.46 -13.08
N TRP A 203 -1.90 43.84 -12.50
CA TRP A 203 -0.63 44.53 -12.22
C TRP A 203 0.10 44.89 -13.51
N ARG A 204 0.14 43.99 -14.51
CA ARG A 204 0.75 44.29 -15.82
C ARG A 204 0.08 45.48 -16.51
N ILE A 205 -1.25 45.54 -16.49
CA ILE A 205 -2.01 46.66 -17.09
C ILE A 205 -1.65 47.99 -16.40
N ALA A 206 -1.53 47.99 -15.07
CA ALA A 206 -1.25 49.21 -14.32
C ALA A 206 0.21 49.68 -14.41
N ASN A 207 1.18 48.77 -14.58
CA ASN A 207 2.60 49.09 -14.47
C ASN A 207 3.34 49.03 -15.82
N ASN A 208 2.77 48.41 -16.85
CA ASN A 208 3.39 48.23 -18.17
C ASN A 208 4.86 47.77 -18.07
N PRO A 209 5.11 46.58 -17.49
CA PRO A 209 6.46 46.11 -17.23
C PRO A 209 7.26 45.97 -18.52
N GLU A 210 8.59 46.00 -18.39
CA GLU A 210 9.45 45.76 -19.54
C GLU A 210 9.20 44.36 -20.14
N PRO A 211 9.22 44.24 -21.48
CA PRO A 211 9.08 42.94 -22.15
C PRO A 211 10.20 41.96 -21.77
N GLY A 212 9.86 40.69 -21.59
CA GLY A 212 10.81 39.62 -21.28
C GLY A 212 11.92 39.45 -22.32
N ILE A 213 11.69 39.87 -23.57
CA ILE A 213 12.73 39.85 -24.61
C ILE A 213 13.91 40.77 -24.26
N ASN A 214 13.66 41.92 -23.64
CA ASN A 214 14.73 42.84 -23.21
C ASN A 214 15.59 42.21 -22.13
N ILE A 215 14.97 41.45 -21.22
CA ILE A 215 15.68 40.71 -20.16
C ILE A 215 16.54 39.60 -20.80
N ILE A 216 16.00 38.86 -21.77
CA ILE A 216 16.76 37.86 -22.52
C ILE A 216 17.97 38.51 -23.18
N GLU A 217 17.80 39.64 -23.89
CA GLU A 217 18.90 40.36 -24.52
C GLU A 217 20.00 40.76 -23.51
N ARG A 218 19.62 41.28 -22.32
CA ARG A 218 20.60 41.59 -21.25
C ARG A 218 21.35 40.35 -20.77
N LEU A 219 20.66 39.21 -20.63
CA LEU A 219 21.28 37.94 -20.23
C LEU A 219 22.28 37.44 -21.29
N ILE A 220 21.97 37.61 -22.58
CA ILE A 220 22.88 37.26 -23.68
C ILE A 220 24.15 38.09 -23.60
N VAL A 221 24.02 39.40 -23.49
CA VAL A 221 25.17 40.31 -23.40
C VAL A 221 26.04 39.95 -22.19
N LYS A 222 25.43 39.76 -21.02
CA LYS A 222 26.14 39.36 -19.80
C LYS A 222 26.90 38.04 -19.98
N ASN A 223 26.26 37.02 -20.55
CA ASN A 223 26.90 35.72 -20.81
C ASN A 223 28.11 35.84 -21.75
N GLU A 224 28.04 36.72 -22.75
CA GLU A 224 29.17 36.99 -23.65
C GLU A 224 30.33 37.72 -22.93
N GLU A 225 30.00 38.69 -22.06
CA GLU A 225 30.98 39.40 -21.24
C GLU A 225 31.68 38.46 -20.24
N ASP A 226 30.90 37.65 -19.52
CA ASP A 226 31.41 36.67 -18.57
C ASP A 226 32.34 35.66 -19.27
N TYR A 227 31.98 35.22 -20.48
CA TYR A 227 32.86 34.36 -21.27
C TYR A 227 34.15 35.03 -21.71
N LYS A 228 34.09 36.28 -22.18
CA LYS A 228 35.29 37.04 -22.54
C LYS A 228 36.21 37.17 -21.33
N LEU A 229 35.67 37.49 -20.15
CA LEU A 229 36.43 37.57 -18.90
C LEU A 229 37.04 36.22 -18.51
N GLN A 230 36.26 35.13 -18.55
CA GLN A 230 36.76 33.78 -18.29
C GLN A 230 37.88 33.38 -19.27
N MET A 231 37.79 33.80 -20.54
CA MET A 231 38.82 33.52 -21.54
C MET A 231 40.12 34.26 -21.21
N VAL A 232 40.04 35.53 -20.78
CA VAL A 232 41.21 36.30 -20.32
C VAL A 232 41.86 35.63 -19.12
N ILE A 233 41.08 35.30 -18.08
CA ILE A 233 41.56 34.60 -16.88
C ILE A 233 42.21 33.26 -17.26
N TRP A 234 41.60 32.50 -18.16
CA TRP A 234 42.14 31.23 -18.62
C TRP A 234 43.47 31.40 -19.36
N LEU A 235 43.61 32.43 -20.22
CA LEU A 235 44.86 32.72 -20.91
C LEU A 235 45.99 33.03 -19.91
N GLU A 236 45.72 33.85 -18.89
CA GLU A 236 46.67 34.15 -17.81
C GLU A 236 47.06 32.89 -17.02
N GLN A 237 46.09 32.04 -16.67
CA GLN A 237 46.34 30.78 -15.98
C GLN A 237 47.20 29.83 -16.83
N VAL A 238 46.93 29.73 -18.13
CA VAL A 238 47.71 28.92 -19.07
C VAL A 238 49.14 29.45 -19.19
N GLU A 239 49.34 30.77 -19.15
CA GLU A 239 50.66 31.38 -19.17
C GLU A 239 51.44 31.09 -17.89
N ARG A 240 50.82 31.27 -16.71
CA ARG A 240 51.43 30.88 -15.42
C ARG A 240 51.79 29.40 -15.39
N TRP A 241 50.91 28.52 -15.85
CA TRP A 241 51.15 27.08 -15.95
C TRP A 241 52.36 26.75 -16.84
N LYS A 242 52.59 27.52 -17.92
CA LYS A 242 53.79 27.37 -18.76
C LYS A 242 55.06 27.83 -18.03
N ILE A 243 55.01 28.95 -17.32
CA ILE A 243 56.13 29.51 -16.53
C ILE A 243 56.52 28.55 -15.41
N GLU A 244 55.55 27.97 -14.71
CA GLU A 244 55.72 26.98 -13.64
C GLU A 244 56.10 25.58 -14.16
N LYS A 245 56.62 25.47 -15.39
CA LYS A 245 57.10 24.23 -16.00
C LYS A 245 56.09 23.08 -16.00
N LYS A 246 54.79 23.39 -16.03
CA LYS A 246 53.70 22.39 -16.11
C LYS A 246 53.65 21.43 -14.91
N ILE A 247 54.03 21.90 -13.72
CA ILE A 247 53.98 21.12 -12.48
C ILE A 247 52.54 20.70 -12.13
N THR A 248 51.56 21.57 -12.38
CA THR A 248 50.13 21.33 -12.13
C THR A 248 49.39 20.87 -13.39
N THR A 249 48.10 20.55 -13.27
CA THR A 249 47.27 20.19 -14.44
C THR A 249 47.00 21.42 -15.31
N LYS A 250 46.96 21.21 -16.64
CA LYS A 250 46.68 22.29 -17.59
C LYS A 250 45.30 22.92 -17.31
N PRO A 251 45.19 24.26 -17.21
CA PRO A 251 43.90 24.92 -17.04
C PRO A 251 42.93 24.58 -18.17
N VAL A 252 41.68 24.28 -17.80
CA VAL A 252 40.62 23.88 -18.73
C VAL A 252 40.08 25.11 -19.46
N LYS A 253 40.04 25.05 -20.79
CA LYS A 253 39.51 26.15 -21.60
C LYS A 253 38.03 26.39 -21.29
N PRO A 254 37.61 27.64 -21.03
CA PRO A 254 36.20 27.98 -20.89
C PRO A 254 35.41 27.53 -22.12
N LYS A 255 34.23 26.97 -21.87
CA LYS A 255 33.32 26.58 -22.96
C LYS A 255 32.74 27.85 -23.56
N THR A 256 32.71 27.93 -24.89
CA THR A 256 31.95 28.96 -25.59
C THR A 256 30.52 28.98 -25.03
N PRO A 257 29.93 30.16 -24.75
CA PRO A 257 28.53 30.25 -24.43
C PRO A 257 27.80 29.56 -25.57
N LYS A 258 26.90 28.63 -25.23
CA LYS A 258 25.93 28.22 -26.24
C LYS A 258 25.21 29.51 -26.61
N VAL A 259 25.20 29.87 -27.89
CA VAL A 259 24.36 30.96 -28.39
C VAL A 259 23.01 30.76 -27.73
N VAL A 260 22.59 31.72 -26.92
CA VAL A 260 21.31 31.68 -26.22
C VAL A 260 20.26 31.70 -27.30
N ALA A 261 19.91 30.51 -27.77
CA ALA A 261 18.99 30.36 -28.85
C ALA A 261 17.62 30.62 -28.24
N ASN A 262 17.05 31.78 -28.56
CA ASN A 262 15.61 31.94 -28.60
C ASN A 262 15.03 30.66 -29.21
N LEU A 263 14.00 30.13 -28.57
CA LEU A 263 13.27 28.99 -29.10
C LEU A 263 12.84 29.34 -30.53
N SER A 264 12.98 28.39 -31.46
CA SER A 264 12.51 28.63 -32.82
C SER A 264 11.00 28.86 -32.81
N GLN A 265 10.45 29.55 -33.80
CA GLN A 265 9.01 29.81 -33.87
C GLN A 265 8.19 28.51 -33.74
N ALA A 266 8.61 27.44 -34.42
CA ALA A 266 7.99 26.12 -34.32
C ALA A 266 8.03 25.51 -32.90
N GLN A 267 9.04 25.83 -32.09
CA GLN A 267 9.09 25.41 -30.68
C GLN A 267 8.17 26.25 -29.80
N VAL A 268 7.97 27.53 -30.12
CA VAL A 268 7.05 28.42 -29.41
C VAL A 268 5.59 28.08 -29.72
N ASP A 269 5.27 27.73 -30.97
CA ASP A 269 3.91 27.45 -31.43
C ASP A 269 3.25 26.23 -30.75
N VAL A 270 4.05 25.33 -30.17
CA VAL A 270 3.57 24.15 -29.42
C VAL A 270 3.47 24.39 -27.91
N LEU A 271 3.90 25.56 -27.43
CA LEU A 271 3.81 25.94 -26.02
C LEU A 271 2.49 26.66 -25.73
N PRO A 272 2.03 26.67 -24.47
CA PRO A 272 0.85 27.44 -24.09
C PRO A 272 1.04 28.94 -24.33
N SER A 273 -0.08 29.62 -24.57
CA SER A 273 -0.11 31.08 -24.68
C SER A 273 0.31 31.71 -23.34
N ILE A 274 1.24 32.65 -23.42
CA ILE A 274 1.67 33.49 -22.30
C ILE A 274 1.29 34.95 -22.56
N PRO A 275 1.29 35.82 -21.54
CA PRO A 275 1.11 37.26 -21.72
C PRO A 275 2.08 37.85 -22.75
N LYS A 276 1.65 38.89 -23.47
CA LYS A 276 2.45 39.53 -24.53
C LYS A 276 3.76 40.15 -24.00
N GLU A 277 3.79 40.50 -22.72
CA GLU A 277 4.97 41.04 -22.03
C GLU A 277 5.99 39.95 -21.69
N TRP A 278 5.62 38.67 -21.79
CA TRP A 278 6.49 37.54 -21.46
C TRP A 278 7.15 36.98 -22.72
N SER A 279 8.30 36.35 -22.55
CA SER A 279 9.03 35.70 -23.64
C SER A 279 9.50 34.32 -23.26
N TRP A 280 9.44 33.38 -24.20
CA TRP A 280 9.99 32.04 -24.02
C TRP A 280 11.50 32.03 -24.29
N THR A 281 12.28 31.42 -23.40
CA THR A 281 13.69 31.12 -23.60
C THR A 281 14.02 29.71 -23.13
N LYS A 282 15.30 29.32 -23.17
CA LYS A 282 15.78 28.06 -22.60
C LYS A 282 16.28 28.28 -21.18
N LEU A 283 16.10 27.28 -20.30
CA LEU A 283 16.64 27.31 -18.93
C LEU A 283 18.14 27.65 -18.91
N SER A 284 18.93 27.10 -19.84
CA SER A 284 20.37 27.37 -19.93
C SER A 284 20.74 28.81 -20.28
N ALA A 285 19.77 29.67 -20.64
CA ALA A 285 20.03 31.09 -20.94
C ALA A 285 20.49 31.88 -19.70
N PHE A 286 20.09 31.45 -18.51
CA PHE A 286 20.36 32.17 -17.25
C PHE A 286 20.83 31.25 -16.12
N THR A 287 21.05 29.96 -16.40
CA THR A 287 21.53 28.99 -15.39
C THR A 287 22.81 28.29 -15.81
N GLU A 288 23.75 28.15 -14.86
CA GLU A 288 24.87 27.21 -14.93
C GLU A 288 24.40 25.83 -14.44
N ILE A 289 24.26 24.87 -15.36
CA ILE A 289 23.78 23.51 -15.03
C ILE A 289 24.95 22.53 -14.96
N THR A 290 25.07 21.84 -13.82
CA THR A 290 26.09 20.80 -13.60
C THR A 290 25.49 19.51 -13.06
N SER A 291 26.16 18.39 -13.36
CA SER A 291 25.90 17.10 -12.71
C SER A 291 26.79 16.98 -11.47
N GLY A 292 26.40 16.13 -10.52
CA GLY A 292 27.09 15.94 -9.25
C GLY A 292 28.21 14.89 -9.27
N VAL A 293 28.65 14.53 -8.06
CA VAL A 293 29.73 13.55 -7.86
C VAL A 293 29.27 12.13 -8.17
N THR A 294 30.14 11.33 -8.79
CA THR A 294 29.88 9.89 -9.03
C THR A 294 30.30 9.07 -7.82
N LYS A 295 29.40 8.21 -7.35
CA LYS A 295 29.65 7.36 -6.19
C LYS A 295 30.68 6.27 -6.49
N GLY A 296 31.51 5.92 -5.49
CA GLY A 296 32.45 4.80 -5.57
C GLY A 296 33.80 5.12 -6.23
N LYS A 297 34.09 6.40 -6.48
CA LYS A 297 35.41 6.84 -6.93
C LYS A 297 36.46 6.58 -5.85
N LYS A 298 37.59 5.97 -6.25
CA LYS A 298 38.74 5.73 -5.36
C LYS A 298 39.68 6.93 -5.41
N TYR A 299 40.05 7.46 -4.25
CA TYR A 299 41.00 8.56 -4.11
C TYR A 299 42.33 7.98 -3.59
N ASN A 300 43.30 7.79 -4.49
CA ASN A 300 44.62 7.30 -4.12
C ASN A 300 45.50 8.51 -3.74
N ASN A 301 46.03 8.53 -2.52
CA ASN A 301 46.96 9.55 -2.02
C ASN A 301 46.44 11.00 -2.08
N ILE A 302 45.13 11.21 -1.97
CA ILE A 302 44.49 12.53 -1.91
C ILE A 302 43.72 12.62 -0.60
N GLU A 303 43.86 13.73 0.12
CA GLU A 303 43.07 14.02 1.32
C GLU A 303 41.58 14.13 0.95
N THR A 304 40.73 13.42 1.69
CA THR A 304 39.29 13.37 1.46
C THR A 304 38.52 13.86 2.68
N PHE A 305 37.41 14.54 2.42
CA PHE A 305 36.47 15.01 3.44
C PHE A 305 35.17 14.21 3.32
N GLU A 306 34.63 13.74 4.44
CA GLU A 306 33.26 13.23 4.48
C GLU A 306 32.29 14.40 4.57
N VAL A 307 31.38 14.47 3.60
CA VAL A 307 30.34 15.49 3.55
C VAL A 307 28.99 14.86 3.21
N PRO A 308 27.88 15.42 3.69
CA PRO A 308 26.55 14.96 3.31
C PRO A 308 26.29 15.20 1.81
N TYR A 309 25.53 14.30 1.18
CA TYR A 309 25.12 14.47 -0.21
C TYR A 309 23.63 14.15 -0.45
N LEU A 310 23.08 14.81 -1.46
CA LEU A 310 21.73 14.55 -1.98
C LEU A 310 21.76 13.52 -3.12
N GLY A 311 20.91 12.50 -3.00
CA GLY A 311 20.55 11.60 -4.09
C GLY A 311 19.10 11.82 -4.56
N VAL A 312 18.67 11.00 -5.54
CA VAL A 312 17.32 11.08 -6.14
C VAL A 312 16.20 10.99 -5.08
N ALA A 313 16.38 10.17 -4.03
CA ALA A 313 15.39 10.04 -2.97
C ALA A 313 15.21 11.31 -2.11
N ASN A 314 16.19 12.21 -2.12
CA ASN A 314 16.17 13.43 -1.31
C ASN A 314 15.49 14.60 -2.03
N VAL A 315 15.48 14.60 -3.37
CA VAL A 315 14.90 15.68 -4.18
C VAL A 315 13.49 15.26 -4.62
N GLN A 316 12.47 15.86 -4.00
CA GLN A 316 11.06 15.60 -4.30
C GLN A 316 10.46 16.78 -5.06
N ASP A 317 9.21 16.63 -5.51
CA ASP A 317 8.49 17.67 -6.25
C ASP A 317 8.16 18.84 -5.29
N GLY A 318 8.94 19.92 -5.36
CA GLY A 318 8.75 21.12 -4.54
C GLY A 318 9.27 21.06 -3.10
N TYR A 319 9.92 19.97 -2.66
CA TYR A 319 10.52 19.89 -1.32
C TYR A 319 11.73 18.94 -1.24
N LEU A 320 12.49 19.05 -0.15
CA LEU A 320 13.63 18.20 0.15
C LEU A 320 13.33 17.23 1.29
N ASN A 321 13.58 15.93 1.08
CA ASN A 321 13.57 14.94 2.13
C ASN A 321 14.99 14.70 2.64
N LEU A 322 15.31 15.27 3.80
CA LEU A 322 16.64 15.20 4.41
C LEU A 322 16.76 14.12 5.50
N ILE A 323 15.71 13.34 5.75
CA ILE A 323 15.72 12.27 6.75
C ILE A 323 16.70 11.17 6.30
N GLY A 324 17.66 10.84 7.16
CA GLY A 324 18.64 9.78 6.87
C GLY A 324 19.65 10.16 5.78
N LEU A 325 19.98 11.44 5.66
CA LEU A 325 20.99 11.94 4.73
C LEU A 325 22.31 11.17 4.89
N ARG A 326 22.92 10.77 3.77
CA ARG A 326 24.14 9.96 3.76
C ARG A 326 25.35 10.84 3.49
N ASN A 327 26.51 10.38 3.95
CA ASN A 327 27.79 11.01 3.65
C ASN A 327 28.49 10.34 2.46
N ILE A 328 29.38 11.09 1.83
CA ILE A 328 30.29 10.62 0.80
C ILE A 328 31.67 11.29 1.01
N SER A 329 32.73 10.52 0.81
CA SER A 329 34.09 11.04 0.83
C SER A 329 34.44 11.68 -0.52
N VAL A 330 34.92 12.92 -0.51
CA VAL A 330 35.32 13.66 -1.71
C VAL A 330 36.62 14.42 -1.50
N SER A 331 37.33 14.71 -2.59
CA SER A 331 38.50 15.59 -2.55
C SER A 331 38.09 17.04 -2.26
N HIS A 332 39.03 17.86 -1.77
CA HIS A 332 38.79 19.31 -1.58
C HIS A 332 38.30 20.01 -2.86
N PHE A 333 38.87 19.64 -4.02
CA PHE A 333 38.46 20.18 -5.32
C PHE A 333 37.00 19.85 -5.67
N GLU A 334 36.56 18.62 -5.41
CA GLU A 334 35.17 18.22 -5.69
C GLU A 334 34.20 18.85 -4.70
N LEU A 335 34.60 19.03 -3.45
CA LEU A 335 33.81 19.76 -2.47
C LEU A 335 33.54 21.19 -2.98
N GLU A 336 34.58 21.95 -3.33
CA GLU A 336 34.42 23.33 -3.83
C GLU A 336 33.59 23.39 -5.13
N LYS A 337 33.75 22.40 -6.00
CA LYS A 337 33.01 22.34 -7.27
C LYS A 337 31.52 22.04 -7.10
N TYR A 338 31.17 21.08 -6.26
CA TYR A 338 29.80 20.55 -6.13
C TYR A 338 29.06 21.04 -4.89
N LYS A 339 29.68 21.88 -4.07
CA LYS A 339 29.03 22.52 -2.91
C LYS A 339 27.83 23.32 -3.36
N LEU A 340 26.71 23.00 -2.73
CA LEU A 340 25.45 23.70 -2.89
C LEU A 340 25.50 25.05 -2.18
N LYS A 341 24.91 26.05 -2.82
CA LYS A 341 24.74 27.41 -2.33
C LYS A 341 23.26 27.73 -2.25
N TYR A 342 22.90 28.66 -1.38
CA TYR A 342 21.55 29.19 -1.31
C TYR A 342 21.09 29.65 -2.71
N GLY A 343 19.90 29.23 -3.11
CA GLY A 343 19.34 29.56 -4.42
C GLY A 343 19.69 28.57 -5.53
N ASP A 344 20.52 27.56 -5.28
CA ASP A 344 20.71 26.47 -6.23
C ASP A 344 19.40 25.70 -6.41
N ILE A 345 19.01 25.45 -7.66
CA ILE A 345 17.84 24.62 -7.97
C ILE A 345 18.33 23.21 -8.33
N LEU A 346 17.76 22.22 -7.67
CA LEU A 346 18.10 20.81 -7.85
C LEU A 346 17.04 20.16 -8.73
N TYR A 347 17.46 19.32 -9.67
CA TYR A 347 16.57 18.57 -10.58
C TYR A 347 16.93 17.08 -10.61
N THR A 348 15.93 16.20 -10.63
CA THR A 348 16.16 14.76 -10.76
C THR A 348 16.47 14.35 -12.21
N GLU A 349 17.53 13.56 -12.40
CA GLU A 349 17.92 13.01 -13.71
C GLU A 349 17.10 11.78 -14.11
N GLY A 350 16.87 10.87 -13.17
CA GLY A 350 16.36 9.54 -13.45
C GLY A 350 15.46 8.98 -12.34
N GLY A 351 14.59 8.05 -12.72
CA GLY A 351 13.57 7.46 -11.85
C GLY A 351 12.40 6.92 -12.66
N ASP A 352 11.21 6.93 -12.06
CA ASP A 352 9.97 6.68 -12.79
C ASP A 352 9.73 7.82 -13.78
N LYS A 353 9.16 7.49 -14.95
CA LYS A 353 9.06 8.41 -16.08
C LYS A 353 8.24 9.67 -15.77
N ASP A 354 7.23 9.56 -14.92
CA ASP A 354 6.37 10.64 -14.42
C ASP A 354 7.04 11.50 -13.33
N LYS A 355 8.23 11.11 -12.85
CA LYS A 355 8.96 11.75 -11.74
C LYS A 355 10.25 12.43 -12.20
N LEU A 356 10.48 12.52 -13.50
CA LEU A 356 11.67 13.14 -14.07
C LEU A 356 11.59 14.66 -14.02
N GLY A 357 12.74 15.30 -13.78
CA GLY A 357 12.85 16.76 -13.76
C GLY A 357 12.11 17.42 -12.59
N ARG A 358 11.76 16.67 -11.54
CA ARG A 358 11.28 17.24 -10.28
C ARG A 358 12.33 18.19 -9.74
N GLY A 359 11.89 19.39 -9.38
CA GLY A 359 12.78 20.43 -8.91
C GLY A 359 12.40 21.02 -7.57
N THR A 360 13.41 21.48 -6.84
CA THR A 360 13.26 22.27 -5.62
C THR A 360 14.49 23.15 -5.41
N ILE A 361 14.30 24.25 -4.70
CA ILE A 361 15.37 25.16 -4.29
C ILE A 361 16.11 24.60 -3.07
N TRP A 362 17.42 24.83 -3.03
CA TRP A 362 18.28 24.63 -1.87
C TRP A 362 18.36 25.92 -1.05
N LYS A 363 17.96 25.87 0.23
CA LYS A 363 17.93 27.02 1.14
C LYS A 363 19.01 26.94 2.23
N ASN A 364 20.12 26.24 1.97
CA ASN A 364 21.21 25.99 2.94
C ASN A 364 20.75 25.19 4.17
N GLU A 365 19.88 24.20 3.96
CA GLU A 365 19.36 23.33 5.02
C GLU A 365 20.48 22.58 5.75
N VAL A 366 21.57 22.25 5.05
CA VAL A 366 22.79 21.63 5.60
C VAL A 366 24.02 22.28 4.98
N SER A 367 25.10 22.50 5.73
CA SER A 367 26.32 23.08 5.17
C SER A 367 27.59 22.49 5.81
N PRO A 368 28.58 22.05 5.02
CA PRO A 368 28.55 21.91 3.56
C PRO A 368 27.65 20.74 3.11
N CYS A 369 27.09 20.82 1.91
CA CYS A 369 26.33 19.74 1.28
C CYS A 369 26.63 19.70 -0.22
N ILE A 370 26.71 18.50 -0.79
CA ILE A 370 26.92 18.28 -2.23
C ILE A 370 25.79 17.42 -2.82
N HIS A 371 25.84 17.13 -4.12
CA HIS A 371 24.84 16.31 -4.81
C HIS A 371 25.48 15.20 -5.64
N GLN A 372 24.75 14.10 -5.82
CA GLN A 372 25.14 12.97 -6.66
C GLN A 372 24.95 13.28 -8.16
N ASN A 373 25.62 12.53 -9.04
CA ASN A 373 25.51 12.60 -10.49
C ASN A 373 24.07 12.52 -11.05
N HIS A 374 23.14 11.88 -10.33
CA HIS A 374 21.71 11.77 -10.70
C HIS A 374 20.83 12.94 -10.25
N ILE A 375 21.45 13.97 -9.67
CA ILE A 375 20.85 15.26 -9.39
C ILE A 375 21.61 16.30 -10.20
N PHE A 376 20.91 17.03 -11.04
CA PHE A 376 21.44 18.23 -11.67
C PHE A 376 21.28 19.42 -10.73
N ARG A 377 22.26 20.32 -10.74
CA ARG A 377 22.19 21.60 -10.05
C ARG A 377 22.20 22.71 -11.10
N ALA A 378 21.15 23.51 -11.13
CA ALA A 378 21.06 24.74 -11.91
C ALA A 378 21.28 25.93 -10.98
N ARG A 379 22.34 26.69 -11.22
CA ARG A 379 22.69 27.90 -10.46
C ARG A 379 22.38 29.15 -11.28
N ILE A 380 21.68 30.09 -10.69
CA ILE A 380 21.35 31.38 -11.31
C ILE A 380 22.41 32.40 -10.88
N GLU A 381 23.05 33.06 -11.85
CA GLU A 381 24.10 34.07 -11.62
C GLU A 381 23.64 35.48 -12.01
N THR A 382 22.33 35.73 -12.00
CA THR A 382 21.70 37.01 -12.34
C THR A 382 20.64 37.37 -11.31
N ASP A 383 20.48 38.66 -11.05
CA ASP A 383 19.42 39.17 -10.17
C ASP A 383 18.07 39.29 -10.88
N GLU A 384 18.03 39.09 -12.21
CA GLU A 384 16.81 39.19 -13.04
C GLU A 384 15.82 38.05 -12.80
N ILE A 385 16.28 36.91 -12.26
CA ILE A 385 15.48 35.69 -12.10
C ILE A 385 15.38 35.32 -10.62
N ASN A 386 14.16 35.17 -10.13
CA ASN A 386 13.91 34.61 -8.81
C ASN A 386 14.12 33.08 -8.84
N PRO A 387 15.05 32.52 -8.04
CA PRO A 387 15.29 31.07 -8.02
C PRO A 387 14.10 30.22 -7.59
N ILE A 388 13.24 30.74 -6.71
CA ILE A 388 12.01 30.05 -6.27
C ILE A 388 11.03 29.96 -7.44
N PHE A 389 10.86 31.04 -8.22
CA PHE A 389 10.03 31.02 -9.42
C PHE A 389 10.49 29.94 -10.40
N CYS A 390 11.81 29.83 -10.61
CA CYS A 390 12.41 28.80 -11.45
C CYS A 390 12.15 27.38 -10.91
N ALA A 391 12.31 27.17 -9.60
CA ALA A 391 12.02 25.88 -8.96
C ALA A 391 10.54 25.49 -9.11
N LEU A 392 9.60 26.43 -8.90
CA LEU A 392 8.16 26.19 -9.02
C LEU A 392 7.74 25.80 -10.44
N TYR A 393 8.43 26.30 -11.46
CA TYR A 393 8.14 25.96 -12.86
C TYR A 393 8.29 24.47 -13.14
N SER A 394 9.25 23.79 -12.49
CA SER A 394 9.46 22.35 -12.64
C SER A 394 8.24 21.50 -12.23
N GLY A 395 7.41 22.04 -11.32
CA GLY A 395 6.19 21.40 -10.84
C GLY A 395 4.99 21.55 -11.78
N THR A 396 5.10 22.41 -12.81
CA THR A 396 4.02 22.67 -13.77
C THR A 396 3.81 21.50 -14.72
N ARG A 397 2.60 21.41 -15.29
CA ARG A 397 2.29 20.41 -16.31
C ARG A 397 3.15 20.57 -17.56
N ILE A 398 3.48 21.82 -17.93
CA ILE A 398 4.31 22.14 -19.10
C ILE A 398 5.70 21.50 -18.96
N ALA A 399 6.37 21.72 -17.84
CA ALA A 399 7.69 21.15 -17.58
C ALA A 399 7.64 19.62 -17.48
N LYS A 400 6.65 19.07 -16.76
CA LYS A 400 6.46 17.62 -16.60
C LYS A 400 6.22 16.92 -17.94
N ASP A 401 5.33 17.44 -18.79
CA ASP A 401 5.03 16.87 -20.10
C ASP A 401 6.25 17.00 -21.04
N TYR A 402 7.01 18.10 -20.96
CA TYR A 402 8.28 18.26 -21.67
C TYR A 402 9.26 17.14 -21.29
N PHE A 403 9.54 16.94 -20.00
CA PHE A 403 10.44 15.88 -19.55
C PHE A 403 9.95 14.49 -19.92
N PHE A 404 8.65 14.23 -19.75
CA PHE A 404 8.03 12.96 -20.12
C PHE A 404 8.22 12.63 -21.61
N SER A 405 8.05 13.63 -22.49
CA SER A 405 8.20 13.46 -23.95
C SER A 405 9.66 13.28 -24.40
N LYS A 406 10.63 13.84 -23.67
CA LYS A 406 12.06 13.78 -23.98
C LYS A 406 12.81 12.67 -23.25
N ALA A 407 12.17 12.02 -22.28
CA ALA A 407 12.75 10.96 -21.48
C ALA A 407 13.14 9.75 -22.34
N LYS A 408 14.32 9.19 -22.08
CA LYS A 408 14.76 7.91 -22.63
C LYS A 408 14.47 6.82 -21.61
N GLN A 409 13.73 5.79 -22.03
CA GLN A 409 13.32 4.70 -21.16
C GLN A 409 14.14 3.44 -21.44
N THR A 410 14.64 2.83 -20.38
CA THR A 410 15.17 1.46 -20.33
C THR A 410 14.15 0.55 -19.65
N THR A 411 14.43 -0.76 -19.55
CA THR A 411 13.46 -1.77 -19.05
C THR A 411 12.75 -1.37 -17.76
N ASN A 412 13.46 -0.76 -16.80
CA ASN A 412 12.91 -0.42 -15.47
C ASN A 412 13.05 1.07 -15.07
N LEU A 413 13.79 1.89 -15.81
CA LEU A 413 14.08 3.28 -15.43
C LEU A 413 14.06 4.19 -16.64
N ALA A 414 13.58 5.41 -16.44
CA ALA A 414 13.69 6.49 -17.40
C ALA A 414 14.70 7.53 -16.92
N SER A 415 15.34 8.23 -17.86
CA SER A 415 16.23 9.33 -17.56
C SER A 415 16.14 10.46 -18.59
N ILE A 416 16.49 11.65 -18.13
CA ILE A 416 16.81 12.80 -18.96
C ILE A 416 18.32 13.06 -18.90
N ASN A 417 18.87 13.81 -19.84
CA ASN A 417 20.27 14.23 -19.79
C ASN A 417 20.38 15.75 -19.59
N LEU A 418 21.60 16.22 -19.35
CA LEU A 418 21.87 17.64 -19.11
C LEU A 418 21.43 18.54 -20.27
N SER A 419 21.47 18.06 -21.53
CA SER A 419 20.97 18.83 -22.67
C SER A 419 19.46 18.99 -22.62
N VAL A 420 18.72 17.92 -22.30
CA VAL A 420 17.25 17.98 -22.15
C VAL A 420 16.86 19.00 -21.09
N LEU A 421 17.54 19.01 -19.93
CA LEU A 421 17.29 20.02 -18.89
C LEU A 421 17.69 21.43 -19.36
N SER A 422 18.84 21.57 -20.02
CA SER A 422 19.31 22.87 -20.57
C SER A 422 18.30 23.47 -21.56
N ASP A 423 17.70 22.64 -22.40
CA ASP A 423 16.76 23.03 -23.45
C ASP A 423 15.31 23.18 -22.96
N LEU A 424 15.04 23.02 -21.66
CA LEU A 424 13.71 23.23 -21.08
C LEU A 424 13.19 24.65 -21.43
N PRO A 425 12.05 24.78 -22.12
CA PRO A 425 11.42 26.08 -22.36
C PRO A 425 11.01 26.72 -21.05
N PHE A 426 11.35 27.99 -20.85
CA PHE A 426 11.11 28.74 -19.63
C PHE A 426 10.53 30.12 -19.95
N PRO A 427 9.43 30.54 -19.29
CA PRO A 427 8.85 31.87 -19.50
C PRO A 427 9.63 32.90 -18.68
N ILE A 428 10.13 33.95 -19.34
CA ILE A 428 10.79 35.09 -18.70
C ILE A 428 9.87 36.31 -18.70
N MET A 429 9.83 36.97 -17.54
CA MET A 429 9.19 38.25 -17.28
C MET A 429 10.01 39.05 -16.25
N SER A 430 9.60 40.29 -15.97
CA SER A 430 10.27 41.13 -14.97
C SER A 430 10.37 40.45 -13.59
N LYS A 431 11.48 40.64 -12.88
CA LYS A 431 11.70 40.04 -11.55
C LYS A 431 10.59 40.40 -10.56
N VAL A 432 10.12 41.65 -10.59
CA VAL A 432 9.03 42.12 -9.72
C VAL A 432 7.77 41.27 -9.92
N GLU A 433 7.45 40.95 -11.18
CA GLU A 433 6.31 40.08 -11.49
C GLU A 433 6.53 38.63 -11.01
N GLN A 434 7.75 38.09 -11.17
CA GLN A 434 8.12 36.77 -10.65
C GLN A 434 7.91 36.70 -9.14
N ASP A 435 8.38 37.70 -8.40
CA ASP A 435 8.26 37.80 -6.93
C ASP A 435 6.79 37.84 -6.49
N MET A 436 5.93 38.57 -7.22
CA MET A 436 4.49 38.59 -6.96
C MET A 436 3.84 37.22 -7.17
N ILE A 437 4.20 36.53 -8.26
CA ILE A 437 3.68 35.19 -8.57
C ILE A 437 4.13 34.18 -7.51
N VAL A 438 5.41 34.23 -7.11
CA VAL A 438 5.97 33.38 -6.04
C VAL A 438 5.21 33.59 -4.74
N ASN A 439 5.04 34.84 -4.30
CA ASN A 439 4.31 35.14 -3.07
C ASN A 439 2.87 34.62 -3.11
N TYR A 440 2.18 34.75 -4.25
CA TYR A 440 0.84 34.20 -4.41
C TYR A 440 0.83 32.68 -4.29
N ILE A 441 1.71 31.97 -5.02
CA ILE A 441 1.79 30.51 -4.98
C ILE A 441 2.15 30.01 -3.57
N GLU A 442 3.13 30.62 -2.90
CA GLU A 442 3.53 30.24 -1.54
C GLU A 442 2.40 30.46 -0.53
N THR A 443 1.62 31.54 -0.68
CA THR A 443 0.42 31.79 0.14
C THR A 443 -0.63 30.71 -0.07
N GLN A 444 -0.92 30.36 -1.32
CA GLN A 444 -1.89 29.29 -1.64
C GLN A 444 -1.41 27.93 -1.12
N ASN A 445 -0.14 27.59 -1.33
CA ASN A 445 0.43 26.34 -0.83
C ASN A 445 0.34 26.25 0.69
N SER A 446 0.65 27.33 1.41
CA SER A 446 0.53 27.36 2.87
C SER A 446 -0.90 27.12 3.36
N MET A 447 -1.89 27.68 2.66
CA MET A 447 -3.31 27.44 2.95
C MET A 447 -3.70 25.98 2.67
N ILE A 448 -3.21 25.40 1.57
CA ILE A 448 -3.47 24.00 1.23
C ILE A 448 -2.84 23.06 2.26
N ASP A 449 -1.59 23.29 2.67
CA ASP A 449 -0.90 22.51 3.71
C ASP A 449 -1.67 22.56 5.04
N TYR A 450 -2.20 23.73 5.42
CA TYR A 450 -3.05 23.90 6.60
C TYR A 450 -4.34 23.08 6.51
N LEU A 451 -5.02 23.11 5.35
CA LEU A 451 -6.24 22.33 5.12
C LEU A 451 -5.95 20.82 5.13
N GLU A 452 -4.88 20.36 4.49
CA GLU A 452 -4.48 18.95 4.48
C GLU A 452 -4.23 18.43 5.91
N ASN A 453 -3.51 19.19 6.74
CA ASN A 453 -3.30 18.85 8.14
C ASN A 453 -4.61 18.85 8.95
N SER A 454 -5.49 19.83 8.72
CA SER A 454 -6.79 19.88 9.39
C SER A 454 -7.67 18.69 9.04
N ILE A 455 -7.66 18.24 7.78
CA ILE A 455 -8.37 17.04 7.33
C ILE A 455 -7.79 15.78 7.98
N GLN A 456 -6.46 15.67 8.06
CA GLN A 456 -5.82 14.53 8.73
C GLN A 456 -6.23 14.43 10.21
N LYS A 457 -6.30 15.56 10.91
CA LYS A 457 -6.81 15.60 12.30
C LYS A 457 -8.27 15.19 12.37
N ALA A 458 -9.13 15.74 11.51
CA ALA A 458 -10.55 15.37 11.47
C ALA A 458 -10.76 13.87 11.21
N LEU A 459 -10.00 13.27 10.29
CA LEU A 459 -10.05 11.82 10.04
C LEU A 459 -9.63 10.99 11.27
N ALA A 460 -8.63 11.43 12.03
CA ALA A 460 -8.23 10.78 13.28
C ALA A 460 -9.31 10.90 14.38
N GLU A 461 -9.96 12.06 14.47
CA GLU A 461 -11.09 12.30 15.38
C GLU A 461 -12.30 11.44 15.02
N LEU A 462 -12.64 11.30 13.74
CA LEU A 462 -13.73 10.41 13.28
C LEU A 462 -13.48 8.95 13.67
N ASN A 463 -12.24 8.47 13.57
CA ASN A 463 -11.88 7.12 14.04
C ASN A 463 -12.07 6.96 15.56
N THR A 464 -11.74 8.00 16.33
CA THR A 464 -11.94 8.03 17.79
C THR A 464 -13.43 8.08 18.16
N LEU A 465 -14.22 8.85 17.40
CA LEU A 465 -15.67 8.93 17.56
C LEU A 465 -16.33 7.58 17.28
N ARG A 466 -15.90 6.84 16.25
CA ARG A 466 -16.38 5.48 15.96
C ARG A 466 -16.24 4.53 17.15
N GLN A 467 -15.06 4.55 17.79
CA GLN A 467 -14.81 3.76 19.01
C GLN A 467 -15.65 4.24 20.20
N SER A 468 -15.84 5.55 20.32
CA SER A 468 -16.68 6.12 21.36
C SER A 468 -18.13 5.67 21.20
N VAL A 469 -18.70 5.69 19.99
CA VAL A 469 -20.06 5.19 19.70
C VAL A 469 -20.23 3.75 20.18
N LEU A 470 -19.30 2.84 19.86
CA LEU A 470 -19.35 1.46 20.35
C LEU A 470 -19.27 1.39 21.87
N LYS A 471 -18.36 2.15 22.49
CA LYS A 471 -18.24 2.20 23.95
C LYS A 471 -19.53 2.72 24.62
N PHE A 472 -20.19 3.73 24.06
CA PHE A 472 -21.48 4.22 24.55
C PHE A 472 -22.58 3.17 24.35
N ALA A 473 -22.58 2.45 23.23
CA ALA A 473 -23.52 1.37 22.94
C ALA A 473 -23.46 0.27 24.00
N PHE A 474 -22.27 -0.27 24.25
CA PHE A 474 -22.11 -1.43 25.13
C PHE A 474 -22.05 -1.09 26.62
N ASN A 475 -22.08 0.19 26.97
CA ASN A 475 -22.37 0.68 28.32
C ASN A 475 -23.86 1.02 28.52
N GLY A 476 -24.71 0.76 27.52
CA GLY A 476 -26.16 1.04 27.57
C GLY A 476 -26.50 2.53 27.63
N LYS A 477 -25.68 3.37 27.00
CA LYS A 477 -25.85 4.84 26.97
C LYS A 477 -26.21 5.37 25.58
N LEU A 478 -26.20 4.52 24.55
CA LEU A 478 -26.47 4.94 23.17
C LEU A 478 -27.97 5.11 22.89
N VAL A 479 -28.81 4.29 23.52
CA VAL A 479 -30.26 4.34 23.41
C VAL A 479 -30.89 4.42 24.79
N LEU A 480 -32.09 4.96 24.90
CA LEU A 480 -32.84 4.98 26.15
C LEU A 480 -33.46 3.61 26.42
N ALA A 481 -33.35 3.14 27.67
CA ALA A 481 -34.05 1.94 28.13
C ALA A 481 -35.57 2.16 28.10
N ILE A 482 -36.32 1.11 27.76
CA ILE A 482 -37.79 1.11 27.79
C ILE A 482 -38.22 0.22 28.96
N PRO A 483 -38.86 0.77 30.02
CA PRO A 483 -39.18 0.02 31.25
C PRO A 483 -40.05 -1.23 31.04
N GLU A 484 -40.91 -1.23 30.03
CA GLU A 484 -41.83 -2.32 29.72
C GLU A 484 -41.16 -3.50 28.98
N GLU A 485 -39.90 -3.34 28.54
CA GLU A 485 -39.18 -4.40 27.84
C GLU A 485 -38.70 -5.51 28.79
N GLU A 486 -38.72 -6.75 28.28
CA GLU A 486 -38.20 -7.92 28.98
C GLU A 486 -36.74 -7.73 29.38
N SER A 487 -36.41 -7.82 30.67
CA SER A 487 -35.02 -7.69 31.13
C SER A 487 -34.07 -8.71 30.49
N GLY A 488 -32.79 -8.35 30.35
CA GLY A 488 -31.75 -9.24 29.85
C GLY A 488 -31.61 -10.55 30.63
N LYS A 489 -31.97 -10.54 31.92
CA LYS A 489 -32.01 -11.76 32.75
C LYS A 489 -33.06 -12.76 32.24
N LEU A 490 -34.28 -12.30 31.97
CA LEU A 490 -35.35 -13.14 31.44
C LEU A 490 -35.02 -13.64 30.03
N LEU A 491 -34.41 -12.79 29.20
CA LEU A 491 -33.91 -13.21 27.88
C LEU A 491 -32.88 -14.35 28.01
N LEU A 492 -31.92 -14.22 28.92
CA LEU A 492 -30.91 -15.25 29.16
C LEU A 492 -31.53 -16.56 29.65
N GLU A 493 -32.52 -16.50 30.55
CA GLU A 493 -33.28 -17.66 31.01
C GLU A 493 -34.01 -18.35 29.84
N ARG A 494 -34.64 -17.57 28.94
CA ARG A 494 -35.29 -18.10 27.73
C ARG A 494 -34.29 -18.80 26.81
N ILE A 495 -33.12 -18.21 26.57
CA ILE A 495 -32.06 -18.82 25.75
C ILE A 495 -31.60 -20.15 26.36
N ASN A 496 -31.38 -20.18 27.67
CA ASN A 496 -30.94 -21.40 28.35
C ASN A 496 -32.00 -22.52 28.27
N LEU A 497 -33.28 -22.18 28.46
CA LEU A 497 -34.39 -23.13 28.30
C LEU A 497 -34.47 -23.67 26.87
N ASP A 498 -34.31 -22.82 25.86
CA ASP A 498 -34.32 -23.24 24.46
C ASP A 498 -33.14 -24.17 24.13
N LYS A 499 -31.93 -23.83 24.60
CA LYS A 499 -30.74 -24.69 24.46
C LYS A 499 -30.93 -26.07 25.11
N ILE A 500 -31.54 -26.15 26.30
CA ILE A 500 -31.85 -27.42 26.95
C ILE A 500 -32.88 -28.20 26.11
N ASN A 501 -33.95 -27.55 25.67
CA ASN A 501 -34.99 -28.17 24.85
C ASN A 501 -34.45 -28.69 23.51
N TYR A 502 -33.48 -27.98 22.92
CA TYR A 502 -32.79 -28.41 21.70
C TYR A 502 -31.92 -29.66 21.94
N GLN A 503 -31.26 -29.77 23.10
CA GLN A 503 -30.49 -30.96 23.48
C GLN A 503 -31.39 -32.18 23.81
N VAL A 504 -32.62 -31.95 24.28
CA VAL A 504 -33.58 -33.00 24.65
C VAL A 504 -34.40 -33.51 23.45
N LYS A 505 -34.58 -32.71 22.40
CA LYS A 505 -35.18 -33.19 21.13
C LYS A 505 -34.18 -34.07 20.39
N PRO A 506 -34.53 -35.31 19.96
CA PRO A 506 -33.64 -36.09 19.11
C PRO A 506 -33.41 -35.29 17.83
N ALA A 507 -32.17 -34.87 17.60
CA ALA A 507 -31.79 -34.19 16.38
C ALA A 507 -32.15 -35.10 15.20
N LYS A 508 -33.18 -34.72 14.43
CA LYS A 508 -33.30 -35.19 13.04
C LYS A 508 -32.05 -34.66 12.35
N ARG A 509 -31.00 -35.50 12.28
CA ARG A 509 -29.83 -35.24 11.46
C ARG A 509 -30.34 -35.00 10.05
N ARG A 510 -30.37 -33.73 9.64
CA ARG A 510 -30.42 -33.39 8.22
C ARG A 510 -29.06 -33.83 7.71
N ILE A 511 -29.05 -35.01 7.08
CA ILE A 511 -27.89 -35.50 6.34
C ILE A 511 -27.70 -34.47 5.22
N ILE A 512 -26.78 -33.53 5.43
CA ILE A 512 -26.11 -32.88 4.32
C ILE A 512 -25.41 -34.04 3.62
N ASN A 513 -25.77 -34.30 2.37
CA ASN A 513 -25.13 -35.30 1.52
C ASN A 513 -23.65 -34.92 1.35
N GLN A 514 -22.83 -35.30 2.33
CA GLN A 514 -21.44 -35.60 2.06
C GLN A 514 -21.49 -36.77 1.08
N GLN A 515 -21.13 -36.52 -0.18
CA GLN A 515 -20.60 -37.57 -1.02
C GLN A 515 -19.36 -38.12 -0.32
N LYS A 516 -19.55 -39.08 0.58
CA LYS A 516 -18.53 -40.02 1.00
C LYS A 516 -18.17 -40.85 -0.24
N LYS A 517 -17.23 -40.34 -1.03
CA LYS A 517 -16.34 -41.25 -1.75
C LYS A 517 -15.40 -41.87 -0.72
N GLN A 518 -15.38 -43.20 -0.71
CA GLN A 518 -14.45 -44.12 -0.05
C GLN A 518 -14.72 -44.53 1.41
N MET A 519 -15.52 -45.59 1.54
CA MET A 519 -15.29 -46.75 2.41
C MET A 519 -15.75 -47.97 1.57
N SER A 520 -15.11 -49.13 1.47
CA SER A 520 -13.96 -49.73 2.12
C SER A 520 -13.52 -50.94 1.26
N ALA A 521 -12.31 -50.95 0.70
CA ALA A 521 -11.79 -52.08 -0.08
C ALA A 521 -11.03 -53.13 0.77
N LYS A 522 -11.18 -53.14 2.11
CA LYS A 522 -10.26 -53.88 3.00
C LYS A 522 -10.72 -55.26 3.47
N ASN A 523 -11.73 -55.90 2.86
CA ASN A 523 -12.21 -57.21 3.34
C ASN A 523 -12.73 -58.20 2.28
N LEU A 524 -12.29 -58.09 1.02
CA LEU A 524 -12.71 -59.01 -0.05
C LEU A 524 -11.81 -60.25 -0.12
N THR A 525 -12.39 -61.46 -0.24
CA THR A 525 -11.64 -62.70 -0.53
C THR A 525 -11.21 -62.75 -2.01
N ILE A 526 -10.31 -63.66 -2.38
CA ILE A 526 -9.87 -63.82 -3.78
C ILE A 526 -11.07 -64.04 -4.72
N ILE A 527 -12.06 -64.84 -4.31
CA ILE A 527 -13.27 -65.10 -5.11
C ILE A 527 -14.13 -63.84 -5.25
N ASP A 528 -14.26 -63.03 -4.20
CA ASP A 528 -15.07 -61.82 -4.25
C ASP A 528 -14.49 -60.80 -5.23
N VAL A 529 -13.15 -60.68 -5.25
CA VAL A 529 -12.44 -59.82 -6.22
C VAL A 529 -12.63 -60.34 -7.64
N LEU A 530 -12.52 -61.65 -7.86
CA LEU A 530 -12.71 -62.26 -9.19
C LEU A 530 -14.15 -62.13 -9.69
N LYS A 531 -15.16 -62.28 -8.82
CA LYS A 531 -16.58 -62.13 -9.18
C LYS A 531 -16.99 -60.67 -9.42
N ALA A 532 -16.36 -59.74 -8.71
CA ALA A 532 -16.59 -58.31 -8.90
C ALA A 532 -15.92 -57.76 -10.17
N SER A 533 -14.95 -58.48 -10.75
CA SER A 533 -14.28 -58.08 -11.97
C SER A 533 -15.17 -58.35 -13.20
N PRO A 534 -15.38 -57.36 -14.09
CA PRO A 534 -16.15 -57.56 -15.32
C PRO A 534 -15.41 -58.37 -16.40
N GLY A 535 -14.15 -58.78 -16.16
CA GLY A 535 -13.34 -59.58 -17.08
C GLY A 535 -12.09 -60.19 -16.42
N PRO A 536 -11.20 -60.85 -17.19
CA PRO A 536 -9.95 -61.42 -16.67
C PRO A 536 -9.11 -60.36 -15.96
N ILE A 537 -8.58 -60.69 -14.79
CA ILE A 537 -7.83 -59.77 -13.92
C ILE A 537 -6.48 -60.39 -13.54
N SER A 538 -5.43 -59.57 -13.45
CA SER A 538 -4.07 -60.05 -13.16
C SER A 538 -3.92 -60.51 -11.71
N ALA A 539 -3.05 -61.50 -11.45
CA ALA A 539 -2.79 -62.01 -10.10
C ALA A 539 -2.34 -60.91 -9.11
N LYS A 540 -1.56 -59.93 -9.59
CA LYS A 540 -1.12 -58.76 -8.81
C LYS A 540 -2.29 -57.86 -8.42
N SER A 541 -3.18 -57.56 -9.35
CA SER A 541 -4.38 -56.76 -9.07
C SER A 541 -5.35 -57.48 -8.13
N VAL A 542 -5.45 -58.81 -8.22
CA VAL A 542 -6.24 -59.62 -7.27
C VAL A 542 -5.64 -59.56 -5.87
N TRP A 543 -4.32 -59.65 -5.74
CA TRP A 543 -3.64 -59.54 -4.45
C TRP A 543 -3.85 -58.17 -3.79
N GLU A 544 -3.60 -57.08 -4.53
CA GLU A 544 -3.74 -55.70 -4.05
C GLU A 544 -5.17 -55.34 -3.63
N GLN A 545 -6.17 -55.91 -4.31
CA GLN A 545 -7.59 -55.64 -4.05
C GLN A 545 -8.24 -56.60 -3.05
N SER A 546 -7.55 -57.69 -2.71
CA SER A 546 -8.00 -58.62 -1.67
C SER A 546 -7.60 -58.15 -0.28
N LYS A 547 -8.22 -58.73 0.74
CA LYS A 547 -7.83 -58.52 2.15
C LYS A 547 -6.41 -59.03 2.50
N TYR A 548 -5.71 -59.67 1.55
CA TYR A 548 -4.39 -60.25 1.73
C TYR A 548 -3.27 -59.41 1.14
N SER A 549 -3.54 -58.15 0.74
CA SER A 549 -2.55 -57.23 0.13
C SER A 549 -1.31 -56.97 0.98
N GLU A 550 -1.33 -57.32 2.27
CA GLU A 550 -0.21 -57.17 3.22
C GLU A 550 0.33 -58.54 3.72
N ASP A 551 -0.25 -59.67 3.31
CA ASP A 551 0.17 -61.04 3.71
C ASP A 551 0.11 -62.02 2.52
N ILE A 552 1.29 -62.23 1.90
CA ILE A 552 1.43 -63.05 0.70
C ILE A 552 1.25 -64.56 0.96
N GLU A 553 1.58 -65.05 2.15
CA GLU A 553 1.40 -66.48 2.49
C GLU A 553 -0.07 -66.82 2.67
N ALA A 554 -0.83 -65.94 3.35
CA ALA A 554 -2.27 -66.08 3.47
C ALA A 554 -2.98 -65.98 2.11
N PHE A 555 -2.49 -65.13 1.20
CA PHE A 555 -2.97 -65.06 -0.18
C PHE A 555 -2.78 -66.39 -0.93
N TYR A 556 -1.58 -66.96 -0.95
CA TYR A 556 -1.33 -68.23 -1.63
C TYR A 556 -2.09 -69.41 -0.96
N SER A 557 -2.29 -69.36 0.36
CA SER A 557 -3.08 -70.35 1.09
C SER A 557 -4.55 -70.35 0.68
N GLU A 558 -5.16 -69.16 0.52
CA GLU A 558 -6.53 -69.07 -0.02
C GLU A 558 -6.57 -69.44 -1.51
N LEU A 559 -5.61 -68.97 -2.31
CA LEU A 559 -5.53 -69.29 -3.75
C LEU A 559 -5.51 -70.80 -3.99
N LYS A 560 -4.77 -71.55 -3.17
CA LYS A 560 -4.71 -73.02 -3.25
C LYS A 560 -6.05 -73.70 -2.91
N LYS A 561 -6.87 -73.09 -2.04
CA LYS A 561 -8.22 -73.59 -1.71
C LYS A 561 -9.23 -73.32 -2.82
N VAL A 562 -9.07 -72.20 -3.52
CA VAL A 562 -10.00 -71.76 -4.57
C VAL A 562 -9.53 -72.09 -5.99
N GLN A 563 -8.34 -72.69 -6.14
CA GLN A 563 -7.72 -72.99 -7.44
C GLN A 563 -8.63 -73.79 -8.37
N SER A 564 -9.42 -74.73 -7.83
CA SER A 564 -10.38 -75.52 -8.62
C SER A 564 -11.57 -74.71 -9.14
N GLN A 565 -11.79 -73.49 -8.64
CA GLN A 565 -12.85 -72.56 -9.02
C GLN A 565 -12.34 -71.39 -9.89
N VAL A 566 -11.03 -71.28 -10.10
CA VAL A 566 -10.41 -70.21 -10.89
C VAL A 566 -10.01 -70.78 -12.25
N VAL A 567 -10.46 -70.12 -13.33
CA VAL A 567 -10.09 -70.48 -14.69
C VAL A 567 -8.89 -69.63 -15.12
N GLU A 568 -7.76 -70.26 -15.40
CA GLU A 568 -6.56 -69.58 -15.92
C GLU A 568 -6.77 -69.30 -17.41
N VAL A 569 -6.84 -68.02 -17.77
CA VAL A 569 -7.21 -67.57 -19.13
C VAL A 569 -5.97 -67.36 -20.02
N GLU A 570 -4.80 -67.12 -19.43
CA GLU A 570 -3.54 -66.89 -20.16
C GLU A 570 -2.33 -67.25 -19.27
N LYS A 571 -1.33 -67.98 -19.81
CA LYS A 571 -0.17 -68.47 -19.03
C LYS A 571 1.04 -67.59 -19.27
N GLY A 572 1.40 -66.73 -18.31
CA GLY A 572 2.56 -65.82 -18.42
C GLY A 572 3.24 -65.54 -17.07
N MET A 573 4.55 -65.75 -17.00
CA MET A 573 5.38 -65.62 -15.79
C MET A 573 5.54 -64.15 -15.36
N LEU A 574 4.83 -63.73 -14.32
CA LEU A 574 5.27 -62.67 -13.41
C LEU A 574 4.97 -63.13 -11.98
N SER A 575 5.98 -63.75 -11.36
CA SER A 575 5.97 -64.09 -9.94
C SER A 575 5.83 -62.81 -9.11
N LEU A 576 4.97 -62.81 -8.09
CA LEU A 576 4.81 -61.70 -7.13
C LEU A 576 6.08 -61.40 -6.30
N ILE A 577 7.16 -62.19 -6.48
CA ILE A 577 8.38 -62.13 -5.67
C ILE A 577 9.53 -61.39 -6.39
N ASP A 578 9.41 -61.05 -7.68
CA ASP A 578 10.44 -60.26 -8.36
C ASP A 578 10.00 -58.80 -8.55
N GLU A 579 10.41 -57.95 -7.60
CA GLU A 579 11.04 -56.64 -7.85
C GLU A 579 11.43 -55.98 -6.51
N ASN A 580 12.55 -56.43 -5.95
CA ASN A 580 13.42 -55.61 -5.11
C ASN A 580 14.40 -54.86 -6.03
N ARG A 581 14.19 -53.56 -6.26
CA ARG A 581 15.25 -52.55 -6.45
C ARG A 581 14.73 -51.12 -6.51
#